data_AF-A0A085ERT5-F1
#
_entry.id   AF-A0A085ERT5-F1
#
_cell.length_a   1.000
_cell.length_b   1.000
_cell.length_c   1.000
_cell.angle_alpha   90.00
_cell.angle_beta   90.00
_cell.angle_gamma   90.00
#
_symmetry.space_group_name_H-M   'P 1'
#
loop_
_entity.id
_entity.type
_entity.pdbx_description
1 polymer ?
#
loop_
_entity_poly.entity_id
_entity_poly.type
_entity_poly.pdbx_seq_one_letter_code
_entity_poly.pdbx_strand_id
1 'polypeptide(L)'
;MQIDNLIREFRYNGVALADPGAALSLPQVRDFYANVYPEITSADIEGPEQVGAKAIYTFRRAVGTKGGRACETALQRLREHGRLDLGARPAHIITADQARAPLGQQLAKILEQARRATGPRCLAPSINQVVLP
;
A
#
# COMPACT_ATOMS: atom_id res chain seq x y z
N MET A 1 14.05 15.00 24.47
CA MET A 1 13.75 15.04 23.02
C MET A 1 13.07 16.37 22.75
N GLN A 2 13.72 17.24 21.99
CA GLN A 2 13.29 18.62 21.76
C GLN A 2 12.22 18.64 20.67
N ILE A 3 10.99 19.00 21.04
CA ILE A 3 9.89 19.18 20.09
C ILE A 3 9.99 20.63 19.64
N ASP A 4 10.70 20.85 18.53
CA ASP A 4 10.79 22.15 17.90
C ASP A 4 9.39 22.59 17.46
N ASN A 5 8.94 23.73 17.96
CA ASN A 5 7.58 24.24 17.80
C ASN A 5 7.42 24.88 16.42
N LEU A 6 7.60 24.06 15.38
CA LEU A 6 7.50 24.48 13.99
C LEU A 6 6.02 24.54 13.60
N ILE A 7 5.59 25.64 12.98
CA ILE A 7 4.19 25.81 12.57
C ILE A 7 3.89 24.78 11.49
N ARG A 8 3.07 23.78 11.82
CA ARG A 8 2.71 22.71 10.88
C ARG A 8 1.53 23.16 10.05
N GLU A 9 1.61 22.92 8.75
CA GLU A 9 0.52 23.15 7.81
C GLU A 9 0.27 21.85 7.05
N PHE A 10 -0.99 21.44 6.91
CA PHE A 10 -1.34 20.23 6.20
C PHE A 10 -1.96 20.57 4.85
N ARG A 11 -1.66 19.79 3.82
CA ARG A 11 -2.25 19.97 2.50
C ARG A 11 -2.82 18.66 1.99
N TYR A 12 -4.03 18.72 1.45
CA TYR A 12 -4.67 17.58 0.81
C TYR A 12 -5.30 18.03 -0.51
N ASN A 13 -4.92 17.39 -1.63
CA ASN A 13 -5.49 17.68 -2.95
C ASN A 13 -5.49 19.20 -3.30
N GLY A 14 -4.45 19.93 -2.89
CA GLY A 14 -4.33 21.38 -3.08
C GLY A 14 -4.99 22.25 -2.01
N VAL A 15 -5.85 21.68 -1.16
CA VAL A 15 -6.53 22.36 -0.05
C VAL A 15 -5.61 22.41 1.17
N ALA A 16 -5.50 23.59 1.80
CA ALA A 16 -4.82 23.74 3.08
C ALA A 16 -5.76 23.32 4.22
N LEU A 17 -5.31 22.36 5.03
CA LEU A 17 -5.97 21.87 6.23
C LEU A 17 -5.30 22.49 7.45
N ALA A 18 -6.12 22.96 8.40
CA ALA A 18 -5.62 23.49 9.66
C ALA A 18 -4.94 22.40 10.50
N ASP A 19 -4.08 22.78 11.43
CA ASP A 19 -3.56 21.83 12.42
C ASP A 19 -4.61 21.65 13.53
N PRO A 20 -5.16 20.43 13.75
CA PRO A 20 -6.17 20.18 14.78
C PRO A 20 -5.60 20.19 16.21
N GLY A 21 -4.28 20.28 16.36
CA GLY A 21 -3.60 20.36 17.65
C GLY A 21 -2.12 20.03 17.53
N ALA A 22 -1.25 20.96 17.97
CA ALA A 22 0.20 20.82 17.88
C ALA A 22 0.76 19.60 18.65
N ALA A 23 -0.01 19.08 19.61
CA ALA A 23 0.31 17.87 20.37
C ALA A 23 0.04 16.56 19.60
N LEU A 24 -0.76 16.60 18.55
CA LEU A 24 -1.10 15.41 17.76
C LEU A 24 0.06 15.03 16.84
N SER A 25 0.32 13.74 16.72
CA SER A 25 1.27 13.22 15.73
C SER A 25 0.67 13.23 14.33
N LEU A 26 1.51 13.27 13.28
CA LEU A 26 1.07 13.22 11.88
C LEU A 26 0.04 12.10 11.57
N PRO A 27 0.22 10.83 12.03
CA PRO A 27 -0.77 9.78 11.81
C PRO A 27 -2.08 10.03 12.56
N GLN A 28 -2.05 10.70 13.72
CA GLN A 28 -3.27 11.08 14.45
C GLN A 28 -4.01 12.22 13.74
N VAL A 29 -3.29 13.20 13.18
CA VAL A 29 -3.89 14.25 12.35
C VAL A 29 -4.55 13.63 11.10
N ARG A 30 -3.92 12.63 10.49
CA ARG A 30 -4.51 11.86 9.39
C ARG A 30 -5.82 11.18 9.80
N ASP A 31 -5.83 10.52 10.96
CA ASP A 31 -7.01 9.82 11.49
C ASP A 31 -8.15 10.80 11.84
N PHE A 32 -7.80 11.97 12.39
CA PHE A 32 -8.75 13.06 12.63
C PHE A 32 -9.43 13.52 11.33
N TYR A 33 -8.64 13.73 10.28
CA TYR A 33 -9.17 14.12 8.97
C TYR A 33 -9.83 12.98 8.20
N ALA A 34 -9.52 11.72 8.53
CA ALA A 34 -10.18 10.56 7.94
C ALA A 34 -11.68 10.50 8.25
N ASN A 35 -12.11 11.08 9.38
CA ASN A 35 -13.54 11.18 9.73
C ASN A 35 -14.33 12.06 8.75
N VAL A 36 -13.69 13.06 8.14
CA VAL A 36 -14.32 14.00 7.21
C VAL A 36 -13.99 13.64 5.76
N TYR A 37 -12.77 13.16 5.52
CA TYR A 37 -12.23 12.73 4.23
C TYR A 37 -11.81 11.26 4.33
N PRO A 38 -12.73 10.30 4.17
CA PRO A 38 -12.42 8.88 4.27
C PRO A 38 -11.29 8.43 3.33
N GLU A 39 -11.06 9.17 2.25
CA GLU A 39 -9.98 8.96 1.29
C GLU A 39 -8.58 9.30 1.83
N ILE A 40 -8.47 10.03 2.95
CA ILE A 40 -7.22 10.32 3.67
C ILE A 40 -6.79 9.15 4.57
N THR A 41 -7.70 8.24 4.94
CA THR A 41 -7.40 7.08 5.81
C THR A 41 -6.18 6.28 5.33
N SER A 42 -6.11 6.04 4.02
CA SER A 42 -4.99 5.32 3.40
C SER A 42 -3.98 6.25 2.73
N ALA A 43 -4.02 7.56 2.99
CA ALA A 43 -3.07 8.49 2.40
C ALA A 43 -1.66 8.29 2.96
N ASP A 44 -0.69 8.39 2.05
CA ASP A 44 0.73 8.52 2.38
C ASP A 44 1.01 9.98 2.78
N ILE A 45 1.92 10.14 3.74
CA ILE A 45 2.32 11.44 4.27
C ILE A 45 3.65 11.78 3.61
N GLU A 46 3.64 12.73 2.69
CA GLU A 46 4.85 13.20 2.03
C GLU A 46 5.46 14.37 2.78
N GLY A 47 6.69 14.16 3.26
CA GLY A 47 7.63 15.17 3.72
C GLY A 47 7.13 16.08 4.85
N PRO A 48 8.06 16.81 5.46
CA PRO A 48 7.81 18.23 5.73
C PRO A 48 8.54 19.06 4.68
N GLU A 49 7.79 19.73 3.80
CA GLU A 49 8.35 20.80 2.97
C GLU A 49 8.50 22.03 3.87
N GLN A 50 9.75 22.38 4.20
CA GLN A 50 10.03 23.57 5.00
C GLN A 50 9.96 24.81 4.12
N VAL A 51 8.91 25.61 4.32
CA VAL A 51 8.75 26.91 3.66
C VAL A 51 8.87 27.99 4.74
N GLY A 52 10.08 28.54 4.87
CA GLY A 52 10.40 29.52 5.92
C GLY A 52 10.34 28.90 7.32
N ALA A 53 9.39 29.36 8.15
CA ALA A 53 9.16 28.86 9.51
C ALA A 53 8.05 27.81 9.61
N LYS A 54 7.51 27.35 8.46
CA LYS A 54 6.43 26.36 8.41
C LYS A 54 6.91 25.03 7.87
N ALA A 55 6.47 23.94 8.48
CA ALA A 55 6.58 22.60 7.91
C ALA A 55 5.26 22.20 7.26
N ILE A 56 5.26 22.07 5.94
CA ILE A 56 4.10 21.68 5.15
C ILE A 56 4.12 20.17 4.95
N TYR A 57 3.08 19.48 5.42
CA TYR A 57 2.86 18.05 5.25
C TYR A 57 1.78 17.82 4.20
N THR A 58 2.07 17.03 3.17
CA THR A 58 1.08 16.74 2.12
C THR A 58 0.53 15.32 2.28
N PHE A 59 -0.79 15.22 2.44
CA PHE A 59 -1.50 13.94 2.37
C PHE A 59 -1.75 13.59 0.90
N ARG A 60 -1.10 12.54 0.41
CA ARG A 60 -1.32 12.01 -0.93
C ARG A 60 -2.21 10.78 -0.85
N ARG A 61 -3.36 10.81 -1.54
CA ARG A 61 -4.23 9.63 -1.63
C ARG A 61 -3.43 8.46 -2.19
N ALA A 62 -3.42 7.33 -1.49
CA ALA A 62 -2.85 6.10 -2.04
C ALA A 62 -3.70 5.67 -3.24
N VAL A 63 -3.23 5.99 -4.45
CA VAL A 63 -3.77 5.43 -5.67
C VAL A 63 -3.26 4.00 -5.71
N GLY A 64 -4.16 3.01 -5.58
CA GLY A 64 -3.76 1.61 -5.50
C GLY A 64 -2.85 1.22 -6.67
N THR A 65 -1.56 1.01 -6.41
CA THR A 65 -0.59 0.54 -7.41
C THR A 65 -0.68 -0.97 -7.57
N LYS A 66 -1.89 -1.51 -7.75
CA LYS A 66 -2.08 -2.93 -8.07
C LYS A 66 -1.48 -3.18 -9.46
N GLY A 67 -0.18 -3.51 -9.48
CA GLY A 67 0.63 -3.74 -10.68
C GLY A 67 1.81 -2.77 -10.92
N GLY A 68 2.00 -1.74 -10.07
CA GLY A 68 2.86 -0.60 -10.40
C GLY A 68 4.36 -0.89 -10.52
N ARG A 69 4.93 -1.71 -9.64
CA ARG A 69 6.40 -1.96 -9.65
C ARG A 69 6.87 -2.84 -10.81
N ALA A 70 6.00 -3.72 -11.32
CA ALA A 70 6.33 -4.52 -12.50
C ALA A 70 6.19 -3.69 -13.79
N CYS A 71 5.24 -2.76 -13.82
CA CYS A 71 4.99 -1.90 -14.97
C CYS A 71 6.02 -0.77 -15.08
N GLU A 72 6.52 -0.21 -13.98
CA GLU A 72 7.54 0.84 -13.99
C GLU A 72 8.86 0.36 -14.63
N THR A 73 9.33 -0.82 -14.23
CA THR A 73 10.51 -1.47 -14.85
C THR A 73 10.26 -1.81 -16.32
N ALA A 74 9.04 -2.21 -16.69
CA ALA A 74 8.67 -2.48 -18.08
C ALA A 74 8.64 -1.20 -18.93
N LEU A 75 8.10 -0.11 -18.38
CA LEU A 75 8.06 1.24 -18.97
C LEU A 75 9.45 1.85 -19.13
N GLN A 76 10.36 1.59 -18.18
CA GLN A 76 11.75 2.03 -18.29
C GLN A 76 12.47 1.32 -19.43
N ARG A 77 12.35 -0.02 -19.51
CA ARG A 77 12.92 -0.83 -20.60
C ARG A 77 12.37 -0.47 -21.98
N LEU A 78 11.11 -0.06 -22.03
CA LEU A 78 10.44 0.47 -23.22
C LEU A 78 11.03 1.76 -23.74
N ARG A 79 11.37 2.69 -22.85
CA ARG A 79 12.00 3.96 -23.21
C ARG A 79 13.42 3.73 -23.72
N GLU A 80 14.12 2.75 -23.16
CA GLU A 80 15.51 2.44 -23.51
C GLU A 80 15.63 1.66 -24.82
N HIS A 81 14.71 0.74 -25.11
CA HIS A 81 14.82 -0.19 -26.25
C HIS A 81 13.65 -0.13 -27.24
N GLY A 82 12.66 0.73 -27.03
CA GLY A 82 11.54 0.95 -27.94
C GLY A 82 10.58 -0.24 -28.07
N ARG A 83 10.66 -1.24 -27.18
CA ARG A 83 9.88 -2.49 -27.30
C ARG A 83 9.24 -2.89 -25.98
N LEU A 84 7.91 -3.09 -26.03
CA LEU A 84 7.09 -3.62 -24.94
C LEU A 84 7.29 -5.14 -24.96
N ASP A 85 8.27 -5.68 -24.23
CA ASP A 85 8.35 -7.14 -24.05
C ASP A 85 7.26 -7.59 -23.04
N LEU A 86 6.02 -7.63 -23.53
CA LEU A 86 4.88 -8.30 -22.87
C LEU A 86 5.11 -9.81 -22.71
N GLY A 87 6.17 -10.35 -23.32
CA GLY A 87 6.58 -11.75 -23.27
C GLY A 87 7.52 -12.12 -22.12
N ALA A 88 7.94 -11.16 -21.28
CA ALA A 88 8.64 -11.50 -20.05
C ALA A 88 7.64 -12.19 -19.10
N ARG A 89 7.52 -13.51 -19.23
CA ARG A 89 6.78 -14.35 -18.31
C ARG A 89 7.27 -13.98 -16.91
N PRO A 90 6.35 -13.66 -15.98
CA PRO A 90 6.77 -13.34 -14.63
C PRO A 90 7.63 -14.48 -14.10
N ALA A 91 8.80 -14.17 -13.55
CA ALA A 91 9.76 -15.17 -13.05
C ALA A 91 9.16 -16.14 -11.99
N HIS A 92 7.92 -15.88 -11.54
CA HIS A 92 7.17 -16.69 -10.59
C HIS A 92 6.27 -17.76 -11.21
N ILE A 93 6.15 -17.86 -12.55
CA ILE A 93 5.38 -18.92 -13.20
C ILE A 93 6.34 -20.02 -13.66
N ILE A 94 6.38 -21.13 -12.91
CA ILE A 94 7.13 -22.32 -13.32
C ILE A 94 6.49 -22.93 -14.57
N THR A 95 7.30 -23.42 -15.50
CA THR A 95 6.79 -24.13 -16.68
C THR A 95 6.21 -25.49 -16.29
N ALA A 96 5.35 -26.06 -17.13
CA ALA A 96 4.75 -27.38 -16.89
C ALA A 96 5.80 -28.49 -16.73
N ASP A 97 6.95 -28.37 -17.40
CA ASP A 97 8.10 -29.27 -17.24
C ASP A 97 8.76 -29.10 -15.86
N GLN A 98 9.01 -27.86 -15.44
CA GLN A 98 9.56 -27.56 -14.12
C GLN A 98 8.64 -27.94 -12.95
N ALA A 99 7.32 -27.91 -13.15
CA ALA A 99 6.37 -28.43 -12.18
C ALA A 99 6.46 -29.96 -12.03
N ARG A 100 6.85 -30.67 -13.09
CA ARG A 100 7.03 -32.13 -13.10
C ARG A 100 8.42 -32.57 -12.62
N ALA A 101 9.40 -31.66 -12.61
CA ALA A 101 10.72 -31.89 -12.05
C ALA A 101 10.65 -32.37 -10.58
N PRO A 102 11.63 -33.14 -10.08
CA PRO A 102 11.60 -33.72 -8.74
C PRO A 102 11.42 -32.66 -7.64
N LEU A 103 12.04 -31.48 -7.79
CA LEU A 103 11.87 -30.36 -6.87
C LEU A 103 10.42 -29.82 -6.88
N GLY A 104 9.81 -29.71 -8.07
CA GLY A 104 8.41 -29.29 -8.22
C GLY A 104 7.43 -30.26 -7.57
N GLN A 105 7.66 -31.57 -7.73
CA GLN A 105 6.88 -32.61 -7.07
C GLN A 105 7.03 -32.59 -5.54
N GLN A 106 8.25 -32.36 -5.04
CA GLN A 106 8.51 -32.25 -3.61
C GLN A 106 7.80 -31.04 -3.01
N LEU A 107 7.82 -29.89 -3.70
CA LEU A 107 7.12 -28.69 -3.27
C LEU A 107 5.59 -28.89 -3.25
N ALA A 108 5.03 -29.57 -4.25
CA ALA A 108 3.61 -29.90 -4.30
C ALA A 108 3.16 -30.77 -3.12
N LYS A 109 3.98 -31.76 -2.71
CA LYS A 109 3.72 -32.59 -1.53
C LYS A 109 3.73 -31.77 -0.24
N ILE A 110 4.70 -30.87 -0.07
CA ILE A 110 4.79 -29.98 1.10
C ILE A 110 3.55 -29.08 1.19
N LEU A 111 3.12 -28.51 0.07
CA LEU A 111 1.92 -27.68 0.02
C LEU A 111 0.65 -28.48 0.33
N GLU A 112 0.54 -29.71 -0.15
CA GLU A 112 -0.60 -30.59 0.17
C GLU A 112 -0.62 -30.95 1.66
N GLN A 113 0.53 -31.25 2.26
CA GLN A 113 0.65 -31.49 3.70
C GLN A 113 0.24 -30.25 4.52
N ALA A 114 0.68 -29.06 4.12
CA ALA A 114 0.30 -27.80 4.76
C ALA A 114 -1.20 -27.50 4.64
N ARG A 115 -1.81 -27.84 3.48
CA ARG A 115 -3.26 -27.69 3.25
C ARG A 115 -4.10 -28.71 4.04
N ARG A 116 -3.56 -29.89 4.32
CA ARG A 116 -4.22 -30.87 5.20
C ARG A 116 -4.06 -30.49 6.67
N ALA A 117 -2.91 -29.94 7.06
CA ALA A 117 -2.64 -29.46 8.41
C ALA A 117 -3.43 -28.18 8.76
N THR A 118 -3.65 -27.32 7.77
CA THR A 118 -4.43 -26.09 7.90
C THR A 118 -5.78 -26.33 7.22
N GLY A 119 -6.79 -26.76 7.98
CA GLY A 119 -8.16 -27.00 7.48
C GLY A 119 -8.74 -25.80 6.70
N PRO A 120 -9.91 -25.95 6.04
CA PRO A 120 -10.43 -24.96 5.11
C PRO A 120 -10.63 -23.61 5.83
N ARG A 121 -9.77 -22.63 5.54
CA ARG A 121 -10.05 -21.23 5.84
C ARG A 121 -11.14 -20.75 4.89
N CYS A 122 -12.37 -21.12 5.18
CA CYS A 122 -13.54 -20.39 4.71
C CYS A 122 -13.50 -19.02 5.37
N LEU A 123 -12.86 -18.04 4.72
CA LEU A 123 -13.18 -16.63 4.98
C LEU A 123 -14.55 -16.39 4.36
N ALA A 124 -15.61 -16.71 5.11
CA ALA A 124 -16.93 -16.19 4.81
C ALA A 124 -16.94 -14.68 5.14
N PRO A 125 -17.58 -13.83 4.33
CA PRO A 125 -17.78 -12.43 4.69
C PRO A 125 -18.75 -12.37 5.86
N SER A 126 -18.30 -11.88 7.02
CA SER A 126 -19.19 -11.56 8.14
C SER A 126 -20.03 -10.34 7.79
N ILE A 127 -21.13 -10.57 7.08
CA ILE A 127 -22.28 -9.66 7.02
C ILE A 127 -23.30 -10.20 8.02
N ASN A 128 -23.38 -9.60 9.20
CA ASN A 128 -24.64 -9.14 9.80
C ASN A 128 -24.42 -8.51 11.18
N GLN A 129 -24.91 -7.28 11.31
CA GLN A 129 -25.11 -6.57 12.57
C GLN A 129 -26.10 -7.32 13.46
N VAL A 130 -25.92 -7.20 14.78
CA VAL A 130 -27.05 -7.02 15.70
C VAL A 130 -26.69 -5.88 16.65
N VAL A 131 -27.33 -4.74 16.43
CA VAL A 131 -27.48 -3.68 17.44
C VAL A 131 -28.56 -4.17 18.40
N LEU A 132 -28.22 -4.31 19.69
CA LEU A 132 -29.20 -4.51 20.75
C LEU A 132 -29.83 -3.15 21.14
N PRO A 133 -31.12 -3.13 21.54
CA PRO A 133 -31.75 -1.95 22.14
C PRO A 133 -31.25 -1.67 23.57
#